data_AF-A0A522YRR7-F1
#
_entry.id   AF-A0A522YRR7-F1
#
_cell.length_a   1.000
_cell.length_b   1.000
_cell.length_c   1.000
_cell.angle_alpha   90.00
_cell.angle_beta   90.00
_cell.angle_gamma   90.00
#
_symmetry.space_group_name_H-M   'P 1'
#
loop_
_entity.id
_entity.type
_entity.pdbx_description
1 polymer ?
#
loop_
_entity_poly.entity_id
_entity_poly.type
_entity_poly.pdbx_seq_one_letter_code
_entity_poly.pdbx_strand_id
1 'polypeptide(L)'
;MGPLLAALLSLPAAAQEWSDFDRPYLSEAVALLKRLPSTRAVWRFTARERIPLEVTDNPSHVDDNTLGAYDMVDRHIYIDEVVLIREAEGLVDGGASSTTTARVLAWKSLPVVVHELTHGLVHDEVRRMMGRPFIFPSVEDEQIAFYAGSLALFDMFDEKPELWSRERLLDLDETSGQVLKAWLRGADVLERFIARLYDGRPSLVHDADAELLAVAQRRVDSTRADLQAMRDTRRTIAAYGPEMAGVSQRFLRELPPAIAHAERALAILTDTRDLLADPAALKLLRAYYKKGLEERRAALEARRPAKT
;
A
#
# COMPACT_ATOMS: atom_id res chain seq x y z
N MET A 1 -38.71 32.97 24.03
CA MET A 1 -39.09 31.67 23.44
C MET A 1 -38.86 31.78 21.94
N GLY A 2 -37.67 31.36 21.49
CA GLY A 2 -37.21 31.42 20.11
C GLY A 2 -36.70 30.03 19.69
N PRO A 3 -36.77 29.70 18.39
CA PRO A 3 -36.85 28.34 17.89
C PRO A 3 -35.52 27.57 17.97
N LEU A 4 -35.64 26.26 18.22
CA LEU A 4 -34.68 25.24 17.81
C LEU A 4 -34.43 25.34 16.30
N LEU A 5 -33.20 25.63 15.86
CA LEU A 5 -32.57 25.05 14.66
C LEU A 5 -31.17 25.65 14.45
N ALA A 6 -30.29 24.83 13.87
CA ALA A 6 -28.96 25.15 13.34
C ALA A 6 -27.77 25.11 14.34
N ALA A 7 -27.40 23.91 14.74
CA ALA A 7 -25.99 23.54 14.91
C ALA A 7 -25.69 22.34 13.99
N LEU A 8 -25.99 22.49 12.70
CA LEU A 8 -25.25 21.77 11.67
C LEU A 8 -23.89 22.47 11.63
N LEU A 9 -22.91 21.86 12.29
CA LEU A 9 -21.51 22.20 12.08
C LEU A 9 -21.26 22.04 10.58
N SER A 10 -21.08 23.17 9.92
CA SER A 10 -20.73 23.26 8.52
C SER A 10 -19.44 22.47 8.31
N LEU A 11 -19.56 21.27 7.74
CA LEU A 11 -18.46 20.66 7.01
C LEU A 11 -18.08 21.67 5.91
N PRO A 12 -16.78 21.90 5.65
CA PRO A 12 -16.38 22.70 4.49
C PRO A 12 -17.06 22.11 3.25
N ALA A 13 -17.56 22.98 2.36
CA ALA A 13 -18.35 22.60 1.18
C ALA A 13 -17.70 21.50 0.31
N ALA A 14 -16.38 21.29 0.43
CA ALA A 14 -15.64 20.17 -0.15
C ALA A 14 -16.17 18.79 0.31
N ALA A 15 -16.37 18.54 1.61
CA ALA A 15 -16.71 17.19 2.11
C ALA A 15 -18.07 16.66 1.62
N GLN A 16 -18.95 17.54 1.13
CA GLN A 16 -20.23 17.15 0.56
C GLN A 16 -20.14 16.89 -0.96
N GLU A 17 -19.16 17.49 -1.65
CA GLU A 17 -18.88 17.27 -3.09
C GLU A 17 -18.08 15.99 -3.36
N TRP A 18 -17.28 15.48 -2.40
CA TRP A 18 -16.46 14.27 -2.57
C TRP A 18 -17.17 12.94 -2.31
N SER A 19 -18.30 12.94 -1.60
CA SER A 19 -19.10 11.71 -1.43
C SER A 19 -19.65 11.16 -2.77
N ASP A 20 -19.79 12.03 -3.77
CA ASP A 20 -20.15 11.67 -5.15
C ASP A 20 -18.94 11.19 -5.99
N PHE A 21 -17.71 11.37 -5.51
CA PHE A 21 -16.46 10.95 -6.17
C PHE A 21 -16.07 9.51 -5.81
N ASP A 22 -16.13 9.13 -4.53
CA ASP A 22 -15.64 7.84 -4.03
C ASP A 22 -16.33 6.66 -4.69
N ARG A 23 -17.66 6.74 -4.83
CA ARG A 23 -18.44 5.62 -5.35
C ARG A 23 -18.12 5.35 -6.83
N PRO A 24 -18.13 6.34 -7.75
CA PRO A 24 -17.63 6.15 -9.11
C PRO A 24 -16.18 5.67 -9.18
N TYR A 25 -15.29 6.21 -8.34
CA TYR A 25 -13.88 5.83 -8.28
C TYR A 25 -13.71 4.35 -7.89
N LEU A 26 -14.22 3.97 -6.72
CA LEU A 26 -14.14 2.60 -6.20
C LEU A 26 -14.83 1.60 -7.13
N SER A 27 -15.98 1.98 -7.71
CA SER A 27 -16.69 1.12 -8.67
C SER A 27 -15.85 0.85 -9.92
N GLU A 28 -15.18 1.87 -10.46
CA GLU A 28 -14.30 1.71 -11.62
C GLU A 28 -13.04 0.92 -11.26
N ALA A 29 -12.39 1.22 -10.13
CA ALA A 29 -11.20 0.50 -9.65
C ALA A 29 -11.48 -1.00 -9.48
N VAL A 30 -12.59 -1.35 -8.82
CA VAL A 30 -13.03 -2.75 -8.67
C VAL A 30 -13.36 -3.39 -10.02
N ALA A 31 -13.95 -2.65 -10.96
CA ALA A 31 -14.22 -3.16 -12.31
C ALA A 31 -12.91 -3.47 -13.07
N LEU A 32 -11.89 -2.62 -12.94
CA LEU A 32 -10.57 -2.83 -13.53
C LEU A 32 -9.85 -4.04 -12.92
N LEU A 33 -9.87 -4.18 -11.59
CA LEU A 33 -9.32 -5.35 -10.89
C LEU A 33 -9.96 -6.67 -11.35
N LYS A 34 -11.26 -6.67 -11.67
CA LYS A 34 -11.97 -7.85 -12.17
C LYS A 34 -11.63 -8.19 -13.62
N ARG A 35 -11.46 -7.16 -14.45
CA ARG A 35 -11.46 -7.28 -15.90
C ARG A 35 -10.07 -7.48 -16.48
N LEU A 36 -9.07 -6.71 -16.03
CA LEU A 36 -7.73 -6.74 -16.60
C LEU A 36 -7.06 -8.10 -16.31
N PRO A 37 -6.40 -8.74 -17.29
CA PRO A 37 -5.78 -10.06 -17.10
C PRO A 37 -4.77 -10.12 -15.95
N SER A 38 -3.87 -9.14 -15.86
CA SER A 38 -2.79 -9.05 -14.88
C SER A 38 -3.27 -8.83 -13.43
N THR A 39 -4.46 -8.27 -13.24
CA THR A 39 -5.01 -7.94 -11.92
C THR A 39 -5.87 -9.05 -11.32
N ARG A 40 -6.18 -10.11 -12.09
CA ARG A 40 -7.08 -11.20 -11.64
C ARG A 40 -6.60 -11.91 -10.37
N ALA A 41 -5.29 -12.07 -10.21
CA ALA A 41 -4.73 -12.75 -9.04
C ALA A 41 -5.00 -11.95 -7.76
N VAL A 42 -4.69 -10.64 -7.78
CA VAL A 42 -4.96 -9.75 -6.65
C VAL A 42 -6.46 -9.59 -6.40
N TRP A 43 -7.30 -9.53 -7.45
CA TRP A 43 -8.76 -9.53 -7.29
C TRP A 43 -9.30 -10.80 -6.60
N ARG A 44 -8.82 -11.98 -7.02
CA ARG A 44 -9.24 -13.24 -6.39
C ARG A 44 -8.83 -13.29 -4.92
N PHE A 45 -7.66 -12.76 -4.60
CA PHE A 45 -7.20 -12.63 -3.22
C PHE A 45 -8.09 -11.68 -2.42
N THR A 46 -8.34 -10.46 -2.90
CA THR A 46 -9.17 -9.49 -2.18
C THR A 46 -10.59 -10.00 -1.96
N ALA A 47 -11.18 -10.64 -2.97
CA ALA A 47 -12.50 -11.24 -2.87
C ALA A 47 -12.54 -12.43 -1.88
N ARG A 48 -11.53 -13.31 -1.91
CA ARG A 48 -11.44 -14.47 -1.01
C ARG A 48 -11.28 -14.04 0.45
N GLU A 49 -10.36 -13.11 0.69
CA GLU A 49 -9.99 -12.66 2.03
C GLU A 49 -10.88 -11.52 2.54
N ARG A 50 -11.82 -11.04 1.71
CA ARG A 50 -12.73 -9.92 2.00
C ARG A 50 -11.98 -8.66 2.44
N ILE A 51 -10.88 -8.37 1.75
CA ILE A 51 -10.05 -7.18 1.99
C ILE A 51 -10.87 -5.93 1.63
N PRO A 52 -11.16 -5.03 2.57
CA PRO A 52 -11.83 -3.78 2.26
C PRO A 52 -10.92 -2.85 1.44
N LEU A 53 -11.52 -2.11 0.53
CA LEU A 53 -10.89 -1.04 -0.26
C LEU A 53 -11.62 0.25 0.08
N GLU A 54 -10.92 1.17 0.75
CA GLU A 54 -11.50 2.40 1.28
C GLU A 54 -10.70 3.62 0.79
N VAL A 55 -11.43 4.67 0.41
CA VAL A 55 -10.86 6.01 0.22
C VAL A 55 -11.04 6.73 1.55
N THR A 56 -9.94 7.12 2.17
CA THR A 56 -9.96 7.80 3.47
C THR A 56 -8.63 8.51 3.69
N ASP A 57 -8.62 9.49 4.60
CA ASP A 57 -7.36 10.00 5.16
C ASP A 57 -6.52 8.82 5.66
N ASN A 58 -5.23 8.81 5.30
CA ASN A 58 -4.33 7.75 5.72
C ASN A 58 -4.37 7.60 7.26
N PRO A 59 -4.53 6.36 7.78
CA PRO A 59 -4.43 6.13 9.21
C PRO A 59 -3.09 6.64 9.74
N SER A 60 -3.04 7.07 11.00
CA SER A 60 -1.83 7.63 11.63
C SER A 60 -0.59 6.72 11.62
N HIS A 61 -0.76 5.44 11.28
CA HIS A 61 0.30 4.44 11.18
C HIS A 61 0.72 4.11 9.74
N VAL A 62 0.12 4.79 8.76
CA VAL A 62 0.47 4.76 7.34
C VAL A 62 1.20 6.07 7.00
N ASP A 63 2.12 6.05 6.03
CA ASP A 63 2.87 7.24 5.62
C ASP A 63 1.99 8.23 4.85
N ASP A 64 1.90 9.47 5.37
CA ASP A 64 1.05 10.59 4.91
C ASP A 64 1.28 11.03 3.44
N ASN A 65 2.27 10.47 2.73
CA ASN A 65 2.57 10.83 1.33
C ASN A 65 2.42 9.68 0.33
N THR A 66 1.75 8.58 0.72
CA THR A 66 1.52 7.43 -0.16
C THR A 66 0.08 7.43 -0.69
N LEU A 67 -0.09 7.27 -2.01
CA LEU A 67 -1.43 7.24 -2.63
C LEU A 67 -2.25 6.04 -2.15
N GLY A 68 -1.61 4.94 -1.78
CA GLY A 68 -2.27 3.84 -1.12
C GLY A 68 -1.32 3.04 -0.29
N ALA A 69 -1.87 2.31 0.68
CA ALA A 69 -1.12 1.45 1.56
C ALA A 69 -1.92 0.20 1.91
N TYR A 70 -1.29 -0.97 1.80
CA TYR A 70 -1.83 -2.19 2.38
C TYR A 70 -1.35 -2.37 3.82
N ASP A 71 -2.26 -2.18 4.78
CA ASP A 71 -2.04 -2.55 6.16
C ASP A 71 -2.13 -4.08 6.29
N MET A 72 -0.98 -4.69 6.53
CA MET A 72 -0.82 -6.13 6.66
C MET A 72 -1.31 -6.68 8.01
N VAL A 73 -1.41 -5.83 9.03
CA VAL A 73 -1.89 -6.19 10.36
C VAL A 73 -3.41 -6.23 10.36
N ASP A 74 -4.04 -5.20 9.83
CA ASP A 74 -5.51 -5.07 9.79
C ASP A 74 -6.12 -5.62 8.50
N ARG A 75 -5.28 -5.99 7.53
CA ARG A 75 -5.65 -6.59 6.24
C ARG A 75 -6.59 -5.69 5.44
N HIS A 76 -6.18 -4.45 5.30
CA HIS A 76 -6.97 -3.37 4.70
C HIS A 76 -6.08 -2.63 3.70
N ILE A 77 -6.63 -2.25 2.55
CA ILE A 77 -6.00 -1.27 1.66
C ILE A 77 -6.69 0.09 1.79
N TYR A 78 -5.88 1.08 2.15
CA TYR A 78 -6.24 2.48 2.21
C TYR A 78 -5.81 3.16 0.92
N ILE A 79 -6.66 4.03 0.39
CA ILE A 79 -6.32 4.96 -0.69
C ILE A 79 -6.45 6.37 -0.12
N ASP A 80 -5.36 7.12 -0.18
CA ASP A 80 -5.28 8.44 0.44
C ASP A 80 -6.19 9.44 -0.28
N GLU A 81 -7.22 9.88 0.44
CA GLU A 81 -8.18 10.87 -0.04
C GLU A 81 -7.51 12.21 -0.40
N VAL A 82 -6.54 12.67 0.41
CA VAL A 82 -5.84 13.94 0.19
C VAL A 82 -5.03 13.91 -1.09
N VAL A 83 -4.34 12.80 -1.36
CA VAL A 83 -3.59 12.64 -2.61
C VAL A 83 -4.54 12.59 -3.80
N LEU A 84 -5.64 11.84 -3.70
CA LEU A 84 -6.66 11.77 -4.76
C LEU A 84 -7.29 13.14 -5.05
N ILE A 85 -7.60 13.92 -4.02
CA ILE A 85 -8.16 15.28 -4.15
C ILE A 85 -7.20 16.15 -4.94
N ARG A 86 -5.92 16.17 -4.57
CA ARG A 86 -4.89 16.97 -5.25
C ARG A 86 -4.75 16.60 -6.73
N GLU A 87 -4.82 15.31 -7.07
CA GLU A 87 -4.78 14.87 -8.46
C GLU A 87 -6.05 15.22 -9.24
N ALA A 88 -7.21 15.22 -8.58
CA ALA A 88 -8.49 15.53 -9.18
C ALA A 88 -8.66 17.04 -9.47
N GLU A 89 -8.11 17.92 -8.64
CA GLU A 89 -8.12 19.38 -8.88
C GLU A 89 -7.56 19.72 -10.27
N GLY A 90 -6.44 19.10 -10.68
CA GLY A 90 -5.84 19.32 -11.99
C GLY A 90 -6.72 18.88 -13.17
N LEU A 91 -7.57 17.87 -12.99
CA LEU A 91 -8.53 17.40 -14.00
C LEU A 91 -9.78 18.30 -14.07
N VAL A 92 -10.26 18.76 -12.91
CA VAL A 92 -11.42 19.64 -12.80
C VAL A 92 -11.12 21.02 -13.39
N ASP A 93 -9.93 21.57 -13.14
CA ASP A 93 -9.47 22.84 -13.75
C ASP A 93 -9.41 22.74 -15.29
N GLY A 94 -9.19 21.54 -15.82
CA GLY A 94 -9.27 21.22 -17.25
C GLY A 94 -10.69 21.05 -17.80
N GLY A 95 -11.73 21.23 -16.97
CA GLY A 95 -13.15 21.15 -17.35
C GLY A 95 -13.77 19.75 -17.28
N ALA A 96 -13.11 18.76 -16.66
CA ALA A 96 -13.68 17.43 -16.48
C ALA A 96 -14.78 17.42 -15.40
N SER A 97 -15.83 16.62 -15.61
CA SER A 97 -16.85 16.38 -14.57
C SER A 97 -16.31 15.47 -13.46
N SER A 98 -16.86 15.59 -12.25
CA SER A 98 -16.49 14.74 -11.09
C SER A 98 -16.48 13.24 -11.40
N THR A 99 -17.52 12.73 -12.07
CA THR A 99 -17.60 11.33 -12.51
C THR A 99 -16.50 10.96 -13.51
N THR A 100 -16.14 11.86 -14.42
CA THR A 100 -15.06 11.62 -15.39
C THR A 100 -13.72 11.60 -14.68
N THR A 101 -13.49 12.57 -13.80
CA THR A 101 -12.30 12.68 -12.94
C THR A 101 -12.12 11.41 -12.10
N ALA A 102 -13.15 10.96 -11.39
CA ALA A 102 -13.13 9.73 -10.59
C ALA A 102 -12.74 8.50 -11.40
N ARG A 103 -13.31 8.34 -12.61
CA ARG A 103 -12.95 7.23 -13.50
C ARG A 103 -11.50 7.33 -13.97
N VAL A 104 -11.06 8.49 -14.45
CA VAL A 104 -9.68 8.69 -14.92
C VAL A 104 -8.69 8.39 -13.80
N LEU A 105 -8.95 8.85 -12.58
CA LEU A 105 -8.10 8.57 -11.43
C LEU A 105 -8.12 7.10 -11.03
N ALA A 106 -9.24 6.39 -11.13
CA ALA A 106 -9.29 4.95 -10.91
C ALA A 106 -8.40 4.19 -11.89
N TRP A 107 -8.34 4.63 -13.15
CA TRP A 107 -7.37 4.11 -14.11
C TRP A 107 -5.94 4.42 -13.68
N LYS A 108 -5.62 5.67 -13.39
CA LYS A 108 -4.23 6.10 -13.11
C LYS A 108 -3.64 5.55 -11.82
N SER A 109 -4.45 5.41 -10.78
CA SER A 109 -4.05 4.88 -9.48
C SER A 109 -3.99 3.35 -9.45
N LEU A 110 -4.54 2.65 -10.47
CA LEU A 110 -4.61 1.20 -10.47
C LEU A 110 -3.25 0.51 -10.28
N PRO A 111 -2.13 0.94 -10.90
CA PRO A 111 -0.83 0.32 -10.68
C PRO A 111 -0.40 0.37 -9.20
N VAL A 112 -0.69 1.46 -8.49
CA VAL A 112 -0.42 1.60 -7.05
C VAL A 112 -1.33 0.68 -6.24
N VAL A 113 -2.64 0.66 -6.54
CA VAL A 113 -3.58 -0.27 -5.88
C VAL A 113 -3.15 -1.73 -6.08
N VAL A 114 -2.69 -2.08 -7.28
CA VAL A 114 -2.18 -3.42 -7.59
C VAL A 114 -0.87 -3.71 -6.86
N HIS A 115 0.03 -2.75 -6.74
CA HIS A 115 1.26 -2.85 -5.97
C HIS A 115 0.95 -3.21 -4.51
N GLU A 116 0.12 -2.41 -3.85
CA GLU A 116 -0.28 -2.61 -2.46
C GLU A 116 -1.01 -3.95 -2.23
N LEU A 117 -1.96 -4.29 -3.09
CA LEU A 117 -2.65 -5.58 -3.02
C LEU A 117 -1.72 -6.76 -3.29
N THR A 118 -0.62 -6.56 -4.02
CA THR A 118 0.37 -7.60 -4.27
C THR A 118 1.16 -7.91 -3.00
N HIS A 119 1.53 -6.91 -2.18
CA HIS A 119 2.08 -7.17 -0.85
C HIS A 119 1.16 -8.06 -0.02
N GLY A 120 -0.13 -7.73 0.03
CA GLY A 120 -1.13 -8.54 0.72
C GLY A 120 -1.24 -9.97 0.19
N LEU A 121 -1.24 -10.14 -1.13
CA LEU A 121 -1.27 -11.46 -1.77
C LEU A 121 -0.03 -12.29 -1.41
N VAL A 122 1.16 -11.70 -1.53
CA VAL A 122 2.44 -12.37 -1.24
C VAL A 122 2.48 -12.80 0.22
N HIS A 123 2.07 -11.93 1.15
CA HIS A 123 2.06 -12.24 2.56
C HIS A 123 1.03 -13.31 2.92
N ASP A 124 -0.13 -13.33 2.25
CA ASP A 124 -1.11 -14.40 2.43
C ASP A 124 -0.59 -15.75 1.90
N GLU A 125 0.13 -15.75 0.78
CA GLU A 125 0.79 -16.95 0.23
C GLU A 125 1.87 -17.48 1.18
N VAL A 126 2.74 -16.61 1.70
CA VAL A 126 3.73 -16.98 2.71
C VAL A 126 3.06 -17.49 3.99
N ARG A 127 2.01 -16.82 4.47
CA ARG A 127 1.25 -17.25 5.65
C ARG A 127 0.67 -18.65 5.46
N ARG A 128 0.09 -18.94 4.30
CA ARG A 128 -0.45 -20.27 3.98
C ARG A 128 0.65 -21.32 3.87
N MET A 129 1.82 -20.96 3.33
CA MET A 129 2.98 -21.84 3.22
C MET A 129 3.58 -22.17 4.59
N MET A 130 3.70 -21.18 5.47
CA MET A 130 4.40 -21.30 6.75
C MET A 130 3.48 -21.68 7.92
N GLY A 131 2.17 -21.55 7.75
CA GLY A 131 1.18 -21.73 8.82
C GLY A 131 1.18 -20.62 9.87
N ARG A 132 1.96 -19.55 9.68
CA ARG A 132 2.10 -18.39 10.58
C ARG A 132 2.19 -17.10 9.77
N PRO A 133 1.73 -15.94 10.31
CA PRO A 133 1.93 -14.65 9.67
C PRO A 133 3.41 -14.33 9.45
N PHE A 134 3.71 -13.61 8.38
CA PHE A 134 5.05 -13.14 8.05
C PHE A 134 4.94 -11.73 7.46
N ILE A 135 5.64 -10.78 8.08
CA ILE A 135 5.75 -9.40 7.59
C ILE A 135 7.23 -9.01 7.64
N PHE A 136 7.85 -8.91 6.47
CA PHE A 136 9.24 -8.50 6.38
C PHE A 136 9.45 -7.67 5.10
N PRO A 137 9.73 -6.35 5.22
CA PRO A 137 9.83 -5.47 4.06
C PRO A 137 11.16 -5.69 3.36
N SER A 138 11.19 -6.70 2.51
CA SER A 138 12.34 -7.06 1.70
C SER A 138 12.35 -6.32 0.36
N VAL A 139 13.52 -6.19 -0.25
CA VAL A 139 13.64 -5.64 -1.61
C VAL A 139 12.90 -6.52 -2.61
N GLU A 140 12.88 -7.85 -2.42
CA GLU A 140 12.20 -8.77 -3.33
C GLU A 140 10.67 -8.62 -3.30
N ASP A 141 10.11 -8.30 -2.14
CA ASP A 141 8.68 -8.03 -1.99
C ASP A 141 8.26 -6.78 -2.80
N GLU A 142 9.05 -5.71 -2.70
CA GLU A 142 8.88 -4.49 -3.51
C GLU A 142 9.02 -4.79 -5.01
N GLN A 143 10.06 -5.52 -5.41
CA GLN A 143 10.26 -5.90 -6.81
C GLN A 143 9.06 -6.68 -7.37
N ILE A 144 8.54 -7.64 -6.61
CA ILE A 144 7.35 -8.41 -6.96
C ILE A 144 6.12 -7.50 -7.14
N ALA A 145 5.92 -6.53 -6.23
CA ALA A 145 4.81 -5.59 -6.28
C ALA A 145 4.92 -4.61 -7.48
N PHE A 146 6.10 -4.04 -7.74
CA PHE A 146 6.35 -3.19 -8.92
C PHE A 146 6.16 -3.94 -10.24
N TYR A 147 6.53 -5.22 -10.31
CA TYR A 147 6.26 -6.04 -11.49
C TYR A 147 4.77 -6.21 -11.74
N ALA A 148 3.98 -6.45 -10.70
CA ALA A 148 2.53 -6.55 -10.83
C ALA A 148 1.91 -5.21 -11.27
N GLY A 149 2.31 -4.10 -10.66
CA GLY A 149 1.87 -2.76 -11.06
C GLY A 149 2.24 -2.43 -12.52
N SER A 150 3.44 -2.81 -12.96
CA SER A 150 3.88 -2.63 -14.35
C SER A 150 3.06 -3.46 -15.34
N LEU A 151 2.73 -4.71 -15.01
CA LEU A 151 1.86 -5.55 -15.84
C LEU A 151 0.45 -4.96 -15.96
N ALA A 152 -0.11 -4.44 -14.87
CA ALA A 152 -1.39 -3.73 -14.88
C ALA A 152 -1.34 -2.50 -15.81
N LEU A 153 -0.24 -1.74 -15.75
CA LEU A 153 -0.03 -0.59 -16.63
C LEU A 153 -0.03 -0.98 -18.12
N PHE A 154 0.53 -2.13 -18.52
CA PHE A 154 0.44 -2.59 -19.92
C PHE A 154 -0.95 -2.99 -20.35
N ASP A 155 -1.69 -3.69 -19.49
CA ASP A 155 -3.08 -4.01 -19.80
C ASP A 155 -3.89 -2.71 -19.96
N MET A 156 -3.55 -1.68 -19.19
CA MET A 156 -4.18 -0.36 -19.29
C MET A 156 -3.79 0.40 -20.57
N PHE A 157 -2.53 0.30 -21.02
CA PHE A 157 -2.08 0.86 -22.29
C PHE A 157 -2.79 0.22 -23.48
N ASP A 158 -2.94 -1.10 -23.46
CA ASP A 158 -3.63 -1.85 -24.51
C ASP A 158 -5.12 -1.50 -24.57
N GLU A 159 -5.77 -1.33 -23.41
CA GLU A 159 -7.22 -1.13 -23.37
C GLU A 159 -7.65 0.33 -23.58
N LYS A 160 -6.83 1.29 -23.12
CA LYS A 160 -7.15 2.72 -23.09
C LYS A 160 -6.01 3.61 -23.60
N PRO A 161 -5.49 3.40 -24.82
CA PRO A 161 -4.35 4.15 -25.35
C PRO A 161 -4.57 5.68 -25.35
N GLU A 162 -5.82 6.14 -25.45
CA GLU A 162 -6.19 7.55 -25.43
C GLU A 162 -5.91 8.27 -24.10
N LEU A 163 -5.83 7.53 -22.99
CA LEU A 163 -5.50 8.08 -21.67
C LEU A 163 -3.99 8.31 -21.49
N TRP A 164 -3.15 7.77 -22.40
CA TRP A 164 -1.69 7.71 -22.27
C TRP A 164 -0.94 8.49 -23.36
N SER A 165 -1.67 9.15 -24.27
CA SER A 165 -1.04 10.03 -25.27
C SER A 165 -0.21 11.13 -24.59
N ARG A 166 0.93 11.51 -25.19
CA ARG A 166 1.87 12.51 -24.62
C ARG A 166 1.20 13.84 -24.22
N GLU A 167 0.10 14.19 -24.86
CA GLU A 167 -0.68 15.42 -24.62
C GLU A 167 -1.71 15.27 -23.47
N ARG A 168 -1.99 14.04 -23.03
CA ARG A 168 -2.94 13.69 -21.96
C ARG A 168 -2.31 12.97 -20.77
N LEU A 169 -0.97 12.86 -20.78
CA LEU A 169 -0.15 12.60 -19.60
C LEU A 169 -0.30 13.80 -18.65
N LEU A 170 -1.46 13.94 -18.02
CA LEU A 170 -1.52 14.54 -16.69
C LEU A 170 -0.75 13.57 -15.80
N ASP A 171 0.37 14.05 -15.28
CA ASP A 171 1.56 13.29 -14.90
C ASP A 171 1.26 11.95 -14.20
N LEU A 172 1.83 10.85 -14.72
CA LEU A 172 2.12 9.71 -13.86
C LEU A 172 2.95 10.27 -12.70
N ASP A 173 2.69 9.84 -11.47
CA ASP A 173 3.57 10.18 -10.36
C ASP A 173 5.03 9.93 -10.80
N GLU A 174 5.94 10.80 -10.36
CA GLU A 174 7.32 10.81 -10.86
C GLU A 174 7.96 9.40 -10.75
N THR A 175 7.63 8.69 -9.68
CA THR A 175 8.10 7.32 -9.40
C THR A 175 7.58 6.33 -10.44
N SER A 176 6.28 6.27 -10.72
CA SER A 176 5.68 5.42 -11.75
C SER A 176 6.25 5.72 -13.14
N GLY A 177 6.49 7.00 -13.44
CA GLY A 177 7.17 7.41 -14.66
C GLY A 177 8.61 6.89 -14.76
N GLN A 178 9.37 6.93 -13.65
CA GLN A 178 10.74 6.40 -13.58
C GLN A 178 10.78 4.86 -13.62
N VAL A 179 9.85 4.19 -12.94
CA VAL A 179 9.66 2.72 -12.98
C VAL A 179 9.40 2.26 -14.41
N LEU A 180 8.47 2.92 -15.13
CA LEU A 180 8.17 2.60 -16.51
C LEU A 180 9.40 2.81 -17.42
N LYS A 181 10.12 3.93 -17.25
CA LYS A 181 11.37 4.20 -18.00
C LYS A 181 12.45 3.15 -17.72
N ALA A 182 12.59 2.70 -16.47
CA ALA A 182 13.54 1.67 -16.09
C ALA A 182 13.17 0.33 -16.73
N TRP A 183 11.89 -0.06 -16.68
CA TRP A 183 11.40 -1.27 -17.32
C TRP A 183 11.58 -1.28 -18.84
N LEU A 184 11.30 -0.18 -19.54
CA LEU A 184 11.48 -0.08 -21.00
C LEU A 184 12.91 -0.42 -21.42
N ARG A 185 13.87 -0.26 -20.51
CA ARG A 185 15.29 -0.60 -20.72
C ARG A 185 15.64 -2.05 -20.39
N GLY A 186 14.74 -2.78 -19.71
CA GLY A 186 14.85 -4.19 -19.34
C GLY A 186 14.61 -4.44 -17.85
N ALA A 187 14.19 -5.66 -17.51
CA ALA A 187 13.86 -6.02 -16.13
C ALA A 187 15.04 -5.84 -15.14
N ASP A 188 16.28 -6.14 -15.54
CA ASP A 188 17.46 -5.93 -14.69
C ASP A 188 17.70 -4.44 -14.37
N VAL A 189 17.30 -3.52 -15.27
CA VAL A 189 17.41 -2.08 -15.03
C VAL A 189 16.36 -1.65 -14.00
N LEU A 190 15.15 -2.19 -14.11
CA LEU A 190 14.09 -1.97 -13.12
C LEU A 190 14.49 -2.51 -11.74
N GLU A 191 15.03 -3.73 -11.65
CA GLU A 191 15.46 -4.30 -10.37
C GLU A 191 16.51 -3.43 -9.67
N ARG A 192 17.51 -2.95 -10.41
CA ARG A 192 18.53 -2.03 -9.88
C ARG A 192 17.94 -0.68 -9.50
N PHE A 193 16.92 -0.21 -10.20
CA PHE A 193 16.24 1.03 -9.85
C PHE A 193 15.49 0.86 -8.53
N ILE A 194 14.69 -0.21 -8.39
CA ILE A 194 13.94 -0.52 -7.17
C ILE A 194 14.90 -0.73 -5.99
N ALA A 195 15.98 -1.49 -6.16
CA ALA A 195 16.97 -1.68 -5.11
C ALA A 195 17.60 -0.37 -4.61
N ARG A 196 17.72 0.65 -5.46
CA ARG A 196 18.18 2.00 -5.05
C ARG A 196 17.08 2.82 -4.40
N LEU A 197 15.85 2.70 -4.89
CA LEU A 197 14.69 3.39 -4.32
C LEU A 197 14.46 2.95 -2.86
N TYR A 198 14.75 1.68 -2.57
CA TYR A 198 14.63 1.07 -1.24
C TYR A 198 15.99 0.68 -0.67
N ASP A 199 17.01 1.51 -0.89
CA ASP A 199 18.33 1.30 -0.31
C ASP A 199 18.23 1.17 1.23
N GLY A 200 18.97 0.22 1.79
CA GLY A 200 18.91 -0.14 3.20
C GLY A 200 17.78 -1.12 3.60
N ARG A 201 16.89 -1.53 2.68
CA ARG A 201 16.01 -2.68 2.92
C ARG A 201 16.78 -4.00 2.81
N PRO A 202 16.47 -4.98 3.66
CA PRO A 202 17.11 -6.29 3.59
C PRO A 202 16.72 -7.06 2.31
N SER A 203 17.63 -7.86 1.80
CA SER A 203 17.39 -8.82 0.72
C SER A 203 17.27 -10.23 1.30
N LEU A 204 16.08 -10.83 1.19
CA LEU A 204 15.88 -12.22 1.61
C LEU A 204 16.75 -13.18 0.79
N VAL A 205 17.03 -12.84 -0.46
CA VAL A 205 17.77 -13.69 -1.40
C VAL A 205 19.29 -13.55 -1.25
N HIS A 206 19.79 -12.36 -0.95
CA HIS A 206 21.22 -12.05 -1.00
C HIS A 206 21.88 -11.83 0.35
N ASP A 207 21.16 -11.36 1.37
CA ASP A 207 21.77 -11.05 2.67
C ASP A 207 22.04 -12.31 3.50
N ALA A 208 23.00 -12.20 4.41
CA ALA A 208 23.33 -13.28 5.32
C ALA A 208 22.20 -13.51 6.34
N ASP A 209 21.99 -14.78 6.73
CA ASP A 209 20.94 -15.17 7.69
C ASP A 209 21.02 -14.37 9.00
N ALA A 210 22.23 -14.12 9.49
CA ALA A 210 22.48 -13.34 10.70
C ALA A 210 22.06 -11.87 10.55
N GLU A 211 22.20 -11.28 9.36
CA GLU A 211 21.81 -9.89 9.09
C GLU A 211 20.29 -9.77 9.04
N LEU A 212 19.62 -10.70 8.35
CA LEU A 212 18.15 -10.80 8.30
C LEU A 212 17.57 -10.93 9.70
N LEU A 213 18.13 -11.84 10.51
CA LEU A 213 17.71 -12.04 11.89
C LEU A 213 17.94 -10.79 12.75
N ALA A 214 19.08 -10.11 12.58
CA ALA A 214 19.36 -8.86 13.30
C ALA A 214 18.38 -7.75 12.92
N VAL A 215 17.99 -7.62 11.65
CA VAL A 215 16.96 -6.66 11.21
C VAL A 215 15.61 -6.99 11.85
N ALA A 216 15.20 -8.27 11.81
CA ALA A 216 13.94 -8.70 12.40
C ALA A 216 13.91 -8.46 13.92
N GLN A 217 15.01 -8.76 14.61
CA GLN A 217 15.13 -8.52 16.05
C GLN A 217 15.03 -7.03 16.40
N ARG A 218 15.71 -6.14 15.64
CA ARG A 218 15.60 -4.69 15.84
C ARG A 218 14.16 -4.19 15.69
N ARG A 219 13.41 -4.73 14.74
CA ARG A 219 11.98 -4.38 14.55
C ARG A 219 11.13 -4.81 15.74
N VAL A 220 11.30 -6.05 16.21
CA VAL A 220 10.62 -6.54 17.42
C VAL A 220 10.92 -5.64 18.63
N ASP A 221 12.18 -5.26 18.81
CA ASP A 221 12.58 -4.45 19.95
C ASP A 221 12.05 -3.01 19.86
N SER A 222 12.08 -2.40 18.67
CA SER A 222 11.49 -1.08 18.41
C SER A 222 10.00 -1.08 18.71
N THR A 223 9.24 -2.01 18.12
CA THR A 223 7.78 -2.08 18.34
C THR A 223 7.43 -2.35 19.81
N ARG A 224 8.25 -3.13 20.53
CA ARG A 224 8.07 -3.33 21.97
C ARG A 224 8.29 -2.04 22.76
N ALA A 225 9.31 -1.26 22.40
CA ALA A 225 9.58 0.03 23.03
C ALA A 225 8.43 1.03 22.78
N ASP A 226 7.96 1.13 21.53
CA ASP A 226 6.84 2.01 21.16
C ASP A 226 5.55 1.63 21.91
N LEU A 227 5.26 0.33 21.97
CA LEU A 227 4.11 -0.19 22.73
C LEU A 227 4.21 0.14 24.22
N GLN A 228 5.42 0.06 24.80
CA GLN A 228 5.63 0.43 26.20
C GLN A 228 5.41 1.93 26.40
N ALA A 229 5.93 2.78 25.52
CA ALA A 229 5.74 4.23 25.56
C ALA A 229 4.24 4.61 25.47
N MET A 230 3.48 3.98 24.56
CA MET A 230 2.04 4.20 24.46
C MET A 230 1.29 3.79 25.74
N ARG A 231 1.66 2.66 26.35
CA ARG A 231 1.09 2.21 27.64
C ARG A 231 1.43 3.16 28.78
N ASP A 232 2.63 3.72 28.79
CA ASP A 232 3.05 4.70 29.78
C ASP A 232 2.28 6.00 29.65
N THR A 233 2.12 6.51 28.42
CA THR A 233 1.25 7.66 28.12
C THR A 233 -0.18 7.42 28.60
N ARG A 234 -0.75 6.24 28.34
CA ARG A 234 -2.09 5.87 28.83
C ARG A 234 -2.18 5.89 30.35
N ARG A 235 -1.15 5.41 31.07
CA ARG A 235 -1.08 5.47 32.54
C ARG A 235 -0.98 6.90 33.05
N THR A 236 -0.17 7.74 32.43
CA THR A 236 -0.03 9.16 32.77
C THR A 236 -1.35 9.91 32.60
N ILE A 237 -2.06 9.70 31.48
CA ILE A 237 -3.40 10.28 31.24
C ILE A 237 -4.37 9.83 32.34
N ALA A 238 -4.37 8.55 32.71
CA ALA A 238 -5.25 8.03 33.76
C ALA A 238 -4.93 8.61 35.15
N ALA A 239 -3.66 8.93 35.42
CA ALA A 239 -3.21 9.47 36.71
C ALA A 239 -3.43 10.98 36.85
N TYR A 240 -3.24 11.76 35.78
CA TYR A 240 -3.20 13.23 35.85
C TYR A 240 -4.29 13.93 35.02
N GLY A 241 -5.06 13.18 34.24
CA GLY A 241 -5.97 13.75 33.26
C GLY A 241 -5.27 14.20 31.97
N PRO A 242 -6.03 14.35 30.86
CA PRO A 242 -5.46 14.60 29.54
C PRO A 242 -4.80 15.99 29.41
N GLU A 243 -5.31 17.00 30.12
CA GLU A 243 -4.75 18.37 30.08
C GLU A 243 -3.35 18.42 30.69
N MET A 244 -3.15 17.81 31.86
CA MET A 244 -1.85 17.75 32.52
C MET A 244 -0.85 16.84 31.79
N ALA A 245 -1.34 15.88 31.01
CA ALA A 245 -0.51 15.03 30.16
C ALA A 245 -0.11 15.71 28.84
N GLY A 246 -0.66 16.90 28.51
CA GLY A 246 -0.39 17.60 27.26
C GLY A 246 -0.95 16.89 26.03
N VAL A 247 -2.05 16.14 26.18
CA VAL A 247 -2.56 15.23 25.15
C VAL A 247 -3.81 15.80 24.48
N SER A 248 -3.85 15.75 23.15
CA SER A 248 -5.01 16.22 22.37
C SER A 248 -6.18 15.23 22.39
N GLN A 249 -7.41 15.72 22.20
CA GLN A 249 -8.61 14.87 22.09
C GLN A 249 -8.53 13.88 20.92
N ARG A 250 -7.82 14.25 19.84
CA ARG A 250 -7.54 13.34 18.72
C ARG A 250 -6.69 12.16 19.19
N PHE A 251 -5.56 12.44 19.83
CA PHE A 251 -4.66 11.40 20.34
C PHE A 251 -5.34 10.48 21.36
N LEU A 252 -6.19 11.02 22.25
CA LEU A 252 -6.94 10.18 23.19
C LEU A 252 -7.86 9.17 22.52
N ARG A 253 -8.43 9.54 21.37
CA ARG A 253 -9.30 8.67 20.57
C ARG A 253 -8.49 7.59 19.84
N GLU A 254 -7.32 7.95 19.34
CA GLU A 254 -6.44 7.10 18.52
C GLU A 254 -5.54 6.17 19.37
N LEU A 255 -5.23 6.54 20.62
CA LEU A 255 -4.32 5.78 21.46
C LEU A 255 -4.79 4.33 21.75
N PRO A 256 -6.07 4.06 22.12
CA PRO A 256 -6.53 2.68 22.32
C PRO A 256 -6.41 1.79 21.07
N PRO A 257 -6.91 2.18 19.87
CA PRO A 257 -6.74 1.37 18.67
C PRO A 257 -5.26 1.23 18.25
N ALA A 258 -4.44 2.27 18.39
CA ALA A 258 -3.00 2.20 18.10
C ALA A 258 -2.27 1.18 18.98
N ILE A 259 -2.58 1.12 20.28
CA ILE A 259 -2.05 0.09 21.19
C ILE A 259 -2.45 -1.30 20.73
N ALA A 260 -3.73 -1.52 20.41
CA ALA A 260 -4.21 -2.83 19.97
C ALA A 260 -3.58 -3.26 18.64
N HIS A 261 -3.38 -2.32 17.71
CA HIS A 261 -2.66 -2.55 16.45
C HIS A 261 -1.20 -2.93 16.72
N ALA A 262 -0.48 -2.16 17.55
CA ALA A 262 0.91 -2.46 17.89
C ALA A 262 1.09 -3.80 18.63
N GLU A 263 0.13 -4.23 19.44
CA GLU A 263 0.12 -5.56 20.06
C GLU A 263 0.03 -6.68 19.01
N ARG A 264 -0.85 -6.54 18.01
CA ARG A 264 -0.95 -7.49 16.88
C ARG A 264 0.32 -7.47 16.03
N ALA A 265 0.82 -6.28 15.70
CA ALA A 265 2.06 -6.11 14.94
C ALA A 265 3.24 -6.79 15.64
N LEU A 266 3.39 -6.60 16.96
CA LEU A 266 4.46 -7.22 17.74
C LEU A 266 4.40 -8.75 17.70
N ALA A 267 3.20 -9.34 17.76
CA ALA A 267 3.03 -10.78 17.62
C ALA A 267 3.49 -11.28 16.24
N ILE A 268 3.08 -10.60 15.16
CA ILE A 268 3.47 -10.96 13.79
C ILE A 268 4.98 -10.78 13.56
N LEU A 269 5.58 -9.71 14.09
CA LEU A 269 7.02 -9.47 14.00
C LEU A 269 7.83 -10.52 14.78
N THR A 270 7.29 -10.98 15.91
CA THR A 270 7.91 -12.09 16.67
C THR A 270 7.85 -13.39 15.87
N ASP A 271 6.71 -13.71 15.27
CA ASP A 271 6.56 -14.86 14.37
C ASP A 271 7.51 -14.76 13.17
N THR A 272 7.64 -13.58 12.57
CA THR A 272 8.57 -13.30 11.46
C THR A 272 10.01 -13.56 11.89
N ARG A 273 10.42 -13.04 13.06
CA ARG A 273 11.76 -13.26 13.62
C ARG A 273 12.03 -14.75 13.84
N ASP A 274 11.07 -15.48 14.40
CA ASP A 274 11.19 -16.93 14.63
C ASP A 274 11.33 -17.71 13.32
N LEU A 275 10.57 -17.34 12.28
CA LEU A 275 10.68 -17.95 10.95
C LEU A 275 12.05 -17.69 10.30
N LEU A 276 12.61 -16.49 10.48
CA LEU A 276 13.95 -16.16 9.97
C LEU A 276 15.08 -16.85 10.76
N ALA A 277 14.84 -17.22 12.02
CA ALA A 277 15.78 -17.97 12.83
C ALA A 277 15.78 -19.48 12.53
N ASP A 278 14.73 -20.01 11.89
CA ASP A 278 14.64 -21.40 11.45
C ASP A 278 15.27 -21.58 10.05
N PRO A 279 16.39 -22.32 9.92
CA PRO A 279 17.05 -22.51 8.63
C PRO A 279 16.17 -23.19 7.57
N ALA A 280 15.26 -24.08 7.97
CA ALA A 280 14.36 -24.76 7.04
C ALA A 280 13.29 -23.80 6.51
N ALA A 281 12.69 -23.01 7.40
CA ALA A 281 11.72 -21.99 7.01
C ALA A 281 12.38 -20.90 6.14
N LEU A 282 13.56 -20.41 6.51
CA LEU A 282 14.29 -19.42 5.71
C LEU A 282 14.64 -19.94 4.31
N LYS A 283 15.03 -21.20 4.19
CA LYS A 283 15.28 -21.83 2.88
C LYS A 283 14.02 -21.86 2.01
N LEU A 284 12.86 -22.16 2.59
CA LEU A 284 11.57 -22.14 1.89
C LEU A 284 11.18 -20.71 1.46
N LEU A 285 11.35 -19.71 2.34
CA LEU A 285 11.11 -18.30 2.01
C LEU A 285 11.97 -17.86 0.82
N ARG A 286 13.27 -18.15 0.87
CA ARG A 286 14.20 -17.83 -0.23
C ARG A 286 13.78 -18.46 -1.55
N ALA A 287 13.41 -19.74 -1.53
CA ALA A 287 12.96 -20.44 -2.72
C ALA A 287 11.67 -19.81 -3.29
N TYR A 288 10.74 -19.43 -2.42
CA TYR A 288 9.49 -18.76 -2.80
C TYR A 288 9.75 -17.39 -3.45
N TYR A 289 10.50 -16.50 -2.80
CA TYR A 289 10.78 -15.17 -3.35
C TYR A 289 11.60 -15.23 -4.64
N LYS A 290 12.62 -16.10 -4.71
CA LYS A 290 13.40 -16.31 -5.94
C LYS A 290 12.52 -16.75 -7.12
N LYS A 291 11.66 -17.74 -6.90
CA LYS A 291 10.72 -18.21 -7.91
C LYS A 291 9.73 -17.11 -8.31
N GLY A 292 9.17 -16.38 -7.34
CA GLY A 292 8.22 -15.30 -7.58
C GLY A 292 8.80 -14.17 -8.42
N LEU A 293 10.09 -13.83 -8.22
CA LEU A 293 10.83 -12.89 -9.05
C LEU A 293 11.04 -13.42 -10.47
N GLU A 294 11.52 -14.65 -10.62
CA GLU A 294 11.78 -15.26 -11.93
C GLU A 294 10.51 -15.32 -12.81
N GLU A 295 9.38 -15.77 -12.24
CA GLU A 295 8.10 -15.87 -12.95
C GLU A 295 7.58 -14.50 -13.41
N ARG A 296 7.63 -13.50 -12.53
CA ARG A 296 7.15 -12.14 -12.85
C ARG A 296 8.09 -11.41 -13.80
N ARG A 297 9.40 -11.61 -13.66
CA ARG A 297 10.40 -11.10 -14.61
C ARG A 297 10.12 -11.65 -16.01
N ALA A 298 9.87 -12.96 -16.13
CA ALA A 298 9.55 -13.58 -17.41
C ALA A 298 8.25 -13.04 -18.02
N ALA A 299 7.19 -12.87 -17.20
CA ALA A 299 5.92 -12.30 -17.65
C ALA A 299 6.08 -10.85 -18.13
N LEU A 300 6.87 -10.05 -17.41
CA LEU A 300 7.13 -8.66 -17.73
C LEU A 300 7.98 -8.50 -19.01
N GLU A 301 9.00 -9.35 -19.19
CA GLU A 301 9.80 -9.38 -20.41
C GLU A 301 8.98 -9.81 -21.64
N ALA A 302 8.02 -10.73 -21.47
CA ALA A 302 7.11 -11.15 -22.56
C ALA A 302 6.18 -10.02 -23.04
N ARG A 303 5.96 -8.98 -22.22
CA ARG A 303 5.16 -7.80 -22.56
C ARG A 303 6.00 -6.63 -23.09
N ARG A 304 7.34 -6.76 -23.14
CA ARG A 304 8.21 -5.66 -23.59
C ARG A 304 7.99 -5.38 -25.09
N PRO A 305 7.70 -4.12 -25.48
CA PRO A 305 7.66 -3.72 -26.87
C PRO A 305 8.98 -4.07 -27.56
N ALA A 306 8.92 -4.51 -28.81
CA ALA A 306 10.13 -4.67 -29.61
C ALA A 306 10.88 -3.34 -29.65
N LYS A 307 12.22 -3.39 -29.52
CA LYS A 307 13.06 -2.19 -29.70
C LYS A 307 12.87 -1.73 -31.15
N THR A 308 12.14 -0.63 -31.34
CA THR A 308 12.09 0.11 -32.60
C THR A 308 13.34 0.95 -32.76
#